data_AF-A0A9P5W9S7-F1
#
_entry.id   AF-A0A9P5W9S7-F1
#
_cell.length_a   1.000
_cell.length_b   1.000
_cell.length_c   1.000
_cell.angle_alpha   90.00
_cell.angle_beta   90.00
_cell.angle_gamma   90.00
#
_symmetry.space_group_name_H-M   'P 1'
#
loop_
_entity.id
_entity.type
_entity.pdbx_description
1 polymer ?
#
loop_
_entity_poly.entity_id
_entity_poly.type
_entity_poly.pdbx_seq_one_letter_code
_entity_poly.pdbx_strand_id
1 'polypeptide(L)'
;EDEEPEPFEVFYAAGKRLLRGNSRVMSEFDDALVENTLAKDDEFPIVACMSLQGVTGYYGKTQFTFGRPEVVGCLPEYRNRGLIRRLFQEMIHPASDARGDVIQVISGIPYFYHQFGYEYGITPRSARRIDDFSKTIPELDLSKQGEGEKNEQQFLLRIPTLEDVPYLVKMSTPEKLRNQAEVGLVYDEAYWRYTIHGVIETAESKFDISRESRII
;
A
#
# COMPACT_ATOMS: atom_id res chain seq x y z
N GLU A 1 21.79 -6.58 -14.39
CA GLU A 1 22.43 -5.61 -13.48
C GLU A 1 21.31 -4.93 -12.73
N ASP A 2 21.35 -4.95 -11.40
CA ASP A 2 20.39 -4.27 -10.54
C ASP A 2 20.63 -2.76 -10.66
N GLU A 3 20.02 -2.14 -11.67
CA GLU A 3 20.03 -0.70 -11.85
C GLU A 3 19.25 -0.07 -10.69
N GLU A 4 19.93 0.71 -9.85
CA GLU A 4 19.26 1.47 -8.80
C GLU A 4 18.23 2.40 -9.46
N PRO A 5 16.95 2.37 -9.04
CA PRO A 5 15.95 3.25 -9.61
C PRO A 5 16.37 4.70 -9.42
N GLU A 6 16.20 5.52 -10.45
CA GLU A 6 16.29 6.97 -10.30
C GLU A 6 15.30 7.43 -9.20
N PRO A 7 15.56 8.54 -8.47
CA PRO A 7 14.92 8.87 -7.19
C PRO A 7 13.39 8.86 -7.14
N PHE A 8 12.73 8.83 -8.30
CA PHE A 8 11.27 8.86 -8.43
C PHE A 8 10.68 7.73 -9.29
N GLU A 9 11.47 6.85 -9.90
CA GLU A 9 10.92 5.84 -10.83
C GLU A 9 9.96 4.86 -10.14
N VAL A 10 10.28 4.45 -8.92
CA VAL A 10 9.40 3.60 -8.09
C VAL A 10 8.10 4.35 -7.75
N PHE A 11 8.20 5.64 -7.44
CA PHE A 11 7.03 6.47 -7.11
C PHE A 11 6.15 6.73 -8.34
N TYR A 12 6.74 6.97 -9.51
CA TYR A 12 6.01 7.12 -10.76
C TYR A 12 5.29 5.82 -11.15
N ALA A 13 5.97 4.68 -11.05
CA ALA A 13 5.35 3.37 -11.28
C ALA A 13 4.16 3.15 -10.33
N ALA A 14 4.37 3.41 -9.03
CA ALA A 14 3.30 3.30 -8.03
C ALA A 14 2.11 4.24 -8.32
N GLY A 15 2.37 5.50 -8.66
CA GLY A 15 1.33 6.46 -9.00
C GLY A 15 0.52 6.05 -10.23
N LYS A 16 1.20 5.67 -11.32
CA LYS A 16 0.53 5.16 -12.54
C LYS A 16 -0.33 3.95 -12.26
N ARG A 17 0.15 3.03 -11.43
CA ARG A 17 -0.59 1.83 -11.04
C ARG A 17 -1.86 2.14 -10.25
N LEU A 18 -1.82 3.14 -9.36
CA LEU A 18 -3.00 3.57 -8.61
C LEU A 18 -4.08 4.20 -9.51
N LEU A 19 -3.66 4.89 -10.57
CA LEU A 19 -4.54 5.50 -11.58
C LEU A 19 -5.16 4.51 -12.57
N ARG A 20 -4.88 3.20 -12.46
CA ARG A 20 -5.41 2.18 -13.40
C ARG A 20 -6.88 1.83 -13.18
N GLY A 21 -7.48 2.27 -12.07
CA GLY A 21 -8.87 1.96 -11.72
C GLY A 21 -9.11 0.50 -11.29
N ASN A 22 -8.07 -0.35 -11.28
CA ASN A 22 -8.16 -1.74 -10.85
C ASN A 22 -7.68 -1.97 -9.40
N SER A 23 -7.26 -0.90 -8.72
CA SER A 23 -6.83 -0.97 -7.32
C SER A 23 -8.01 -1.34 -6.41
N ARG A 24 -7.75 -2.17 -5.39
CA ARG A 24 -8.76 -2.49 -4.37
C ARG A 24 -9.15 -1.26 -3.54
N VAL A 25 -8.24 -0.33 -3.34
CA VAL A 25 -8.38 0.72 -2.31
C VAL A 25 -8.69 2.10 -2.88
N MET A 26 -8.65 2.28 -4.20
CA MET A 26 -8.99 3.54 -4.86
C MET A 26 -9.23 3.31 -6.36
N SER A 27 -9.82 4.31 -6.99
CA SER A 27 -10.00 4.44 -8.43
C SER A 27 -9.23 5.65 -8.98
N GLU A 28 -9.25 5.84 -10.29
CA GLU A 28 -8.74 7.03 -10.98
C GLU A 28 -9.46 8.34 -10.60
N PHE A 29 -10.58 8.25 -9.89
CA PHE A 29 -11.37 9.41 -9.43
C PHE A 29 -11.10 9.81 -7.98
N ASP A 30 -10.20 9.09 -7.30
CA ASP A 30 -9.85 9.34 -5.89
C ASP A 30 -8.59 10.23 -5.74
N ASP A 31 -8.29 11.02 -6.76
CA ASP A 31 -7.19 11.99 -6.80
C ASP A 31 -7.71 13.44 -6.73
N ALA A 32 -7.06 14.26 -5.91
CA ALA A 32 -7.29 15.69 -5.83
C ALA A 32 -6.07 16.43 -6.39
N LEU A 33 -6.32 17.38 -7.29
CA LEU A 33 -5.30 18.06 -8.08
C LEU A 33 -5.45 19.58 -7.96
N VAL A 34 -4.33 20.30 -8.07
CA VAL A 34 -4.31 21.75 -8.27
C VAL A 34 -3.67 22.04 -9.62
N GLU A 35 -4.42 22.70 -10.49
CA GLU A 35 -3.94 23.19 -11.77
C GLU A 35 -3.53 24.66 -11.68
N ASN A 36 -2.42 25.04 -12.31
CA ASN A 36 -2.07 26.44 -12.47
C ASN A 36 -2.79 27.03 -13.69
N THR A 37 -3.98 27.57 -13.46
CA THR A 37 -4.78 28.24 -14.50
C THR A 37 -4.23 29.57 -14.97
N LEU A 38 -3.13 30.05 -14.36
CA LEU A 38 -2.42 31.29 -14.75
C LEU A 38 -1.21 31.01 -15.63
N ALA A 39 -0.91 29.73 -15.94
CA ALA A 39 0.16 29.38 -16.86
C ALA A 39 -0.11 29.95 -18.26
N LYS A 40 0.96 30.27 -18.98
CA LYS A 40 0.86 30.66 -20.38
C LYS A 40 0.53 29.42 -21.21
N ASP A 41 -0.04 29.65 -22.39
CA ASP A 41 -0.26 28.62 -23.42
C ASP A 41 -1.37 27.60 -23.14
N ASP A 42 -2.32 27.91 -22.25
CA ASP A 42 -3.51 27.07 -21.93
C ASP A 42 -3.19 25.64 -21.48
N GLU A 43 -1.95 25.33 -21.07
CA GLU A 43 -1.53 23.98 -20.66
C GLU A 43 -1.91 23.61 -19.21
N PHE A 44 -2.36 24.59 -18.40
CA PHE A 44 -2.81 24.44 -17.01
C PHE A 44 -2.13 23.31 -16.22
N PRO A 45 -0.80 23.37 -16.02
CA PRO A 45 -0.06 22.26 -15.45
C PRO A 45 -0.54 21.93 -14.04
N ILE A 46 -0.56 20.63 -13.70
CA ILE A 46 -0.80 20.16 -12.35
C ILE A 46 0.43 20.50 -11.48
N VAL A 47 0.21 21.31 -10.44
CA VAL A 47 1.29 21.83 -9.58
C VAL A 47 1.30 21.23 -8.18
N ALA A 48 0.18 20.61 -7.76
CA ALA A 48 0.07 19.85 -6.53
C ALA A 48 -0.98 18.75 -6.68
N CYS A 49 -0.79 17.64 -5.97
CA CYS A 49 -1.70 16.50 -5.99
C CYS A 49 -1.69 15.74 -4.67
N MET A 50 -2.74 14.95 -4.46
CA MET A 50 -2.79 13.90 -3.45
C MET A 50 -3.92 12.92 -3.77
N SER A 51 -3.77 11.66 -3.37
CA SER A 51 -4.81 10.63 -3.50
C SER A 51 -5.46 10.31 -2.16
N LEU A 52 -6.66 9.74 -2.20
CA LEU A 52 -7.39 9.27 -1.03
C LEU A 52 -7.81 7.82 -1.20
N GLN A 53 -7.09 6.91 -0.54
CA GLN A 53 -7.48 5.51 -0.48
C GLN A 53 -8.62 5.30 0.52
N GLY A 54 -9.57 4.44 0.18
CA GLY A 54 -10.58 3.88 1.08
C GLY A 54 -10.16 2.47 1.50
N VAL A 55 -9.73 2.32 2.75
CA VAL A 55 -9.15 1.06 3.25
C VAL A 55 -10.06 0.43 4.29
N THR A 56 -10.43 -0.82 4.07
CA THR A 56 -11.20 -1.60 5.05
C THR A 56 -10.28 -2.09 6.16
N GLY A 57 -10.66 -1.80 7.40
CA GLY A 57 -9.93 -2.18 8.60
C GLY A 57 -10.83 -2.59 9.75
N TYR A 58 -10.21 -2.82 10.89
CA TYR A 58 -10.89 -3.14 12.13
C TYR A 58 -10.22 -2.51 13.35
N TYR A 59 -11.02 -2.32 14.41
CA TYR A 59 -10.59 -1.98 15.77
C TYR A 59 -11.34 -2.89 16.75
N GLY A 60 -10.61 -3.74 17.45
CA GLY A 60 -11.17 -4.85 18.22
C GLY A 60 -12.03 -5.74 17.33
N LYS A 61 -13.34 -5.76 17.59
CA LYS A 61 -14.34 -6.53 16.83
C LYS A 61 -15.10 -5.69 15.80
N THR A 62 -14.87 -4.37 15.77
CA THR A 62 -15.58 -3.44 14.90
C THR A 62 -14.87 -3.31 13.58
N GLN A 63 -15.56 -3.53 12.47
CA GLN A 63 -15.05 -3.24 11.13
C GLN A 63 -15.49 -1.85 10.68
N PHE A 64 -14.62 -1.16 9.95
CA PHE A 64 -14.90 0.16 9.38
C PHE A 64 -13.98 0.42 8.18
N THR A 65 -14.32 1.45 7.42
CA THR A 65 -13.43 2.02 6.40
C THR A 65 -12.75 3.25 6.97
N PHE A 66 -11.45 3.37 6.74
CA PHE A 66 -10.72 4.60 7.01
C PHE A 66 -10.17 5.19 5.72
N GLY A 67 -10.15 6.53 5.67
CA GLY A 67 -9.50 7.27 4.61
C GLY A 67 -7.99 7.24 4.81
N ARG A 68 -7.24 7.01 3.75
CA ARG A 68 -5.78 7.01 3.78
C ARG A 68 -5.26 7.94 2.69
N PRO A 69 -4.93 9.19 3.04
CA PRO A 69 -4.32 10.10 2.09
C PRO A 69 -2.91 9.64 1.75
N GLU A 70 -2.59 9.61 0.45
CA GLU A 70 -1.34 9.11 -0.10
C GLU A 70 -0.86 10.02 -1.25
N VAL A 71 0.35 9.75 -1.75
CA VAL A 71 0.93 10.43 -2.94
C VAL A 71 0.85 11.96 -2.85
N VAL A 72 1.13 12.51 -1.66
CA VAL A 72 1.07 13.97 -1.43
C VAL A 72 2.27 14.64 -2.09
N GLY A 73 2.02 15.42 -3.15
CA GLY A 73 3.03 16.04 -3.99
C GLY A 73 2.78 17.52 -4.25
N CYS A 74 3.85 18.31 -4.25
CA CYS A 74 3.82 19.71 -4.68
C CYS A 74 5.13 20.05 -5.38
N LEU A 75 5.02 20.64 -6.57
CA LEU A 75 6.17 21.13 -7.33
C LEU A 75 6.96 22.14 -6.48
N PRO A 76 8.31 22.07 -6.46
CA PRO A 76 9.16 22.88 -5.59
C PRO A 76 8.86 24.38 -5.61
N GLU A 77 8.64 24.94 -6.79
CA GLU A 77 8.37 26.37 -7.03
C GLU A 77 6.98 26.83 -6.56
N TYR A 78 6.07 25.89 -6.29
CA TYR A 78 4.73 26.14 -5.73
C TYR A 78 4.61 25.83 -4.23
N ARG A 79 5.69 25.37 -3.58
CA ARG A 79 5.70 25.10 -2.13
C ARG A 79 5.51 26.39 -1.32
N ASN A 80 5.09 26.23 -0.06
CA ASN A 80 4.83 27.32 0.88
C ASN A 80 3.70 28.29 0.47
N ARG A 81 2.85 27.90 -0.48
CA ARG A 81 1.67 28.68 -0.92
C ARG A 81 0.34 28.18 -0.35
N GLY A 82 0.38 27.21 0.56
CA GLY A 82 -0.82 26.64 1.19
C GLY A 82 -1.61 25.63 0.35
N LEU A 83 -1.10 25.23 -0.82
CA LEU A 83 -1.83 24.34 -1.75
C LEU A 83 -2.21 22.99 -1.13
N ILE A 84 -1.26 22.32 -0.46
CA ILE A 84 -1.52 21.05 0.25
C ILE A 84 -2.58 21.23 1.35
N ARG A 85 -2.56 22.36 2.07
CA ARG A 85 -3.57 22.65 3.10
C ARG A 85 -4.96 22.73 2.50
N ARG A 86 -5.10 23.41 1.37
CA ARG A 86 -6.39 23.52 0.66
C ARG A 86 -6.85 22.16 0.15
N LEU A 87 -5.95 21.34 -0.43
CA LEU A 87 -6.31 19.99 -0.86
C LEU A 87 -6.83 19.13 0.31
N PHE A 88 -6.18 19.15 1.48
CA PHE A 88 -6.69 18.45 2.67
C PHE A 88 -8.07 18.96 3.11
N GLN A 89 -8.22 20.28 3.24
CA GLN A 89 -9.43 20.90 3.81
C GLN A 89 -10.64 20.89 2.87
N GLU A 90 -10.41 21.08 1.57
CA GLU A 90 -11.48 21.30 0.59
C GLU A 90 -11.82 20.05 -0.21
N MET A 91 -10.90 19.08 -0.31
CA MET A 91 -11.09 17.88 -1.13
C MET A 91 -11.01 16.60 -0.29
N ILE A 92 -9.90 16.37 0.41
CA ILE A 92 -9.64 15.05 1.02
C ILE A 92 -10.46 14.78 2.27
N HIS A 93 -10.53 15.71 3.22
CA HIS A 93 -11.37 15.50 4.40
C HIS A 93 -12.86 15.40 4.01
N PRO A 94 -13.42 16.29 3.17
CA PRO A 94 -14.81 16.18 2.74
C PRO A 94 -15.11 14.90 1.94
N ALA A 95 -14.21 14.46 1.05
CA ALA A 95 -14.41 13.22 0.29
C ALA A 95 -14.41 11.98 1.21
N SER A 96 -13.53 11.95 2.21
CA SER A 96 -13.46 10.89 3.20
C SER A 96 -14.71 10.84 4.08
N ASP A 97 -15.17 11.99 4.54
CA ASP A 97 -16.42 12.13 5.31
C ASP A 97 -17.65 11.72 4.47
N ALA A 98 -17.73 12.17 3.22
CA ALA A 98 -18.81 11.82 2.29
C ALA A 98 -18.86 10.32 1.97
N ARG A 99 -17.71 9.63 1.94
CA ARG A 99 -17.62 8.17 1.80
C ARG A 99 -18.05 7.43 3.07
N GLY A 100 -18.14 8.11 4.21
CA GLY A 100 -18.46 7.53 5.51
C GLY A 100 -17.24 6.91 6.21
N ASP A 101 -16.03 7.36 5.87
CA ASP A 101 -14.84 6.93 6.59
C ASP A 101 -14.86 7.46 8.02
N VAL A 102 -14.65 6.58 9.00
CA VAL A 102 -14.77 6.98 10.41
C VAL A 102 -13.55 7.71 10.95
N ILE A 103 -12.38 7.47 10.32
CA ILE A 103 -11.10 8.09 10.66
C ILE A 103 -10.25 8.22 9.39
N GLN A 104 -9.24 9.07 9.46
CA GLN A 104 -8.16 9.10 8.48
C GLN A 104 -6.83 8.68 9.09
N VAL A 105 -6.07 7.85 8.38
CA VAL A 105 -4.76 7.36 8.81
C VAL A 105 -3.73 7.70 7.75
N ILE A 106 -2.67 8.41 8.14
CA ILE A 106 -1.58 8.78 7.24
C ILE A 106 -0.24 8.42 7.87
N SER A 107 0.63 7.80 7.07
CA SER A 107 2.05 7.65 7.38
C SER A 107 2.84 8.68 6.60
N GLY A 108 3.71 9.44 7.26
CA GLY A 108 4.54 10.41 6.54
C GLY A 108 5.49 11.21 7.42
N ILE A 109 5.76 12.43 6.99
CA ILE A 109 6.70 13.35 7.60
C ILE A 109 6.27 13.67 9.06
N PRO A 110 7.12 13.39 10.06
CA PRO A 110 6.83 13.71 11.46
C PRO A 110 6.43 15.19 11.64
N TYR A 111 5.44 15.44 12.50
CA TYR A 111 4.86 16.75 12.83
C TYR A 111 4.18 17.54 11.70
N PHE A 112 4.43 17.20 10.42
CA PHE A 112 3.89 17.96 9.29
C PHE A 112 2.36 17.98 9.26
N TYR A 113 1.71 16.86 9.60
CA TYR A 113 0.26 16.70 9.45
C TYR A 113 -0.57 17.26 10.61
N HIS A 114 0.05 17.68 11.73
CA HIS A 114 -0.68 18.35 12.81
C HIS A 114 -1.42 19.60 12.33
N GLN A 115 -0.87 20.29 11.34
CA GLN A 115 -1.50 21.48 10.74
C GLN A 115 -2.80 21.17 9.98
N PHE A 116 -3.10 19.89 9.74
CA PHE A 116 -4.35 19.44 9.12
C PHE A 116 -5.25 18.69 10.12
N GLY A 117 -4.92 18.71 11.43
CA GLY A 117 -5.72 18.07 12.48
C GLY A 117 -5.39 16.61 12.76
N TYR A 118 -4.28 16.09 12.22
CA TYR A 118 -3.80 14.74 12.54
C TYR A 118 -3.05 14.73 13.87
N GLU A 119 -3.13 13.61 14.58
CA GLU A 119 -2.39 13.35 15.82
C GLU A 119 -1.77 11.96 15.76
N TYR A 120 -0.73 11.73 16.57
CA TYR A 120 -0.13 10.39 16.68
C TYR A 120 -1.10 9.43 17.39
N GLY A 121 -1.73 8.54 16.61
CA GLY A 121 -2.72 7.58 17.15
C GLY A 121 -2.31 6.10 17.04
N ILE A 122 -1.46 5.74 16.09
CA ILE A 122 -1.09 4.34 15.83
C ILE A 122 0.43 4.25 15.69
N THR A 123 1.07 3.45 16.54
CA THR A 123 2.50 3.15 16.41
C THR A 123 2.70 2.07 15.34
N PRO A 124 3.36 2.35 14.21
CA PRO A 124 3.66 1.32 13.24
C PRO A 124 4.58 0.29 13.87
N ARG A 125 4.31 -1.00 13.64
CA ARG A 125 5.21 -2.05 14.09
C ARG A 125 6.54 -1.89 13.36
N SER A 126 7.64 -1.79 14.09
CA SER A 126 8.97 -1.74 13.49
C SER A 126 9.19 -2.96 12.60
N ALA A 127 9.68 -2.71 11.38
CA ALA A 127 10.17 -3.77 10.52
C ALA A 127 11.23 -4.56 11.29
N ARG A 128 11.12 -5.90 11.27
CA ARG A 128 12.18 -6.76 11.78
C ARG A 128 13.24 -6.79 10.69
N ARG A 129 14.37 -6.11 10.90
CA ARG A 129 15.51 -6.22 10.00
C ARG A 129 16.33 -7.44 10.41
N ILE A 130 16.66 -8.29 9.43
CA ILE A 130 17.64 -9.36 9.60
C ILE A 130 18.92 -8.82 8.95
N ASP A 131 19.93 -8.51 9.77
CA ASP A 131 21.18 -7.91 9.29
C ASP A 131 22.09 -8.93 8.59
N ASP A 132 22.02 -10.21 9.01
CA ASP A 132 22.83 -11.29 8.46
C ASP A 132 21.96 -12.55 8.28
N PHE A 133 21.54 -12.76 7.04
CA PHE A 133 20.74 -13.93 6.65
C PHE A 133 21.47 -15.25 6.92
N SER A 134 22.78 -15.29 6.69
CA SER A 134 23.59 -16.52 6.82
C SER A 134 23.67 -17.03 8.27
N LYS A 135 23.57 -16.12 9.25
CA LYS A 135 23.58 -16.48 10.68
C LYS A 135 22.19 -16.70 11.27
N THR A 136 21.16 -16.14 10.64
CA THR A 136 19.80 -16.11 11.21
C THR A 136 18.89 -17.17 10.60
N ILE A 137 19.05 -17.46 9.32
CA ILE A 137 18.25 -18.45 8.61
C ILE A 137 19.09 -19.72 8.44
N PRO A 138 18.65 -20.88 8.96
CA PRO A 138 19.34 -22.14 8.75
C PRO A 138 19.52 -22.45 7.26
N GLU A 139 20.69 -22.94 6.86
CA GLU A 139 20.89 -23.44 5.51
C GLU A 139 20.01 -24.66 5.26
N LEU A 140 19.37 -24.70 4.09
CA LEU A 140 18.65 -25.87 3.64
C LEU A 140 19.64 -26.88 3.06
N ASP A 141 19.89 -27.96 3.80
CA ASP A 141 20.75 -29.06 3.35
C ASP A 141 20.03 -29.92 2.29
N LEU A 142 20.17 -29.53 1.02
CA LEU A 142 19.59 -30.23 -0.12
C LEU A 142 20.22 -31.61 -0.37
N SER A 143 21.37 -31.92 0.24
CA SER A 143 22.05 -33.21 0.05
C SER A 143 21.38 -34.38 0.78
N LYS A 144 20.47 -34.09 1.71
CA LYS A 144 19.71 -35.08 2.49
C LYS A 144 18.35 -35.46 1.87
N GLN A 145 18.10 -35.09 0.62
CA GLN A 145 16.96 -35.61 -0.15
C GLN A 145 17.14 -37.11 -0.37
N GLY A 146 16.57 -37.95 0.51
CA GLY A 146 16.40 -39.38 0.21
C GLY A 146 16.62 -40.40 1.33
N GLU A 147 17.15 -40.06 2.50
CA GLU A 147 17.40 -41.06 3.55
C GLU A 147 16.73 -40.70 4.88
N GLY A 148 15.55 -41.28 5.12
CA GLY A 148 14.80 -41.25 6.37
C GLY A 148 13.42 -40.61 6.25
N GLU A 149 12.41 -41.21 6.88
CA GLU A 149 10.96 -40.85 6.89
C GLU A 149 10.62 -39.42 7.40
N LYS A 150 11.57 -38.48 7.45
CA LYS A 150 11.35 -37.08 7.89
C LYS A 150 12.11 -36.02 7.06
N ASN A 151 12.50 -36.33 5.83
CA ASN A 151 13.05 -35.36 4.86
C ASN A 151 12.12 -35.12 3.66
N GLU A 152 10.81 -35.25 3.85
CA GLU A 152 9.87 -34.64 2.92
C GLU A 152 10.07 -33.13 3.00
N GLN A 153 10.15 -32.43 1.86
CA GLN A 153 9.88 -31.00 1.82
C GLN A 153 8.49 -30.79 2.43
N GLN A 154 8.42 -30.53 3.75
CA GLN A 154 7.15 -30.52 4.49
C GLN A 154 6.19 -29.46 3.92
N PHE A 155 6.72 -28.49 3.18
CA PHE A 155 5.99 -27.40 2.58
C PHE A 155 6.55 -27.08 1.18
N LEU A 156 5.73 -27.26 0.14
CA LEU A 156 6.07 -26.86 -1.23
C LEU A 156 5.64 -25.40 -1.44
N LEU A 157 6.60 -24.49 -1.54
CA LEU A 157 6.30 -23.09 -1.84
C LEU A 157 6.04 -22.92 -3.34
N ARG A 158 4.85 -22.40 -3.68
CA ARG A 158 4.50 -22.04 -5.05
C ARG A 158 3.87 -20.66 -5.16
N ILE A 159 3.78 -20.19 -6.39
CA ILE A 159 3.08 -18.96 -6.73
C ILE A 159 1.56 -19.19 -6.53
N PRO A 160 0.85 -18.32 -5.79
CA PRO A 160 -0.59 -18.48 -5.53
C PRO A 160 -1.44 -18.12 -6.75
N THR A 161 -2.32 -18.99 -7.24
CA THR A 161 -3.26 -18.70 -8.35
C THR A 161 -4.57 -18.10 -7.83
N LEU A 162 -5.48 -17.71 -8.73
CA LEU A 162 -6.83 -17.26 -8.34
C LEU A 162 -7.62 -18.33 -7.56
N GLU A 163 -7.28 -19.61 -7.71
CA GLU A 163 -7.90 -20.71 -6.96
C GLU A 163 -7.53 -20.69 -5.47
N ASP A 164 -6.43 -20.02 -5.11
CA ASP A 164 -5.96 -19.92 -3.73
C ASP A 164 -6.63 -18.79 -2.93
N VAL A 165 -7.40 -17.92 -3.59
CA VAL A 165 -8.01 -16.75 -2.93
C VAL A 165 -8.87 -17.15 -1.72
N PRO A 166 -9.74 -18.18 -1.76
CA PRO A 166 -10.50 -18.59 -0.58
C PRO A 166 -9.61 -18.99 0.60
N TYR A 167 -8.47 -19.65 0.32
CA TYR A 167 -7.50 -20.02 1.35
C TYR A 167 -6.78 -18.79 1.92
N LEU A 168 -6.35 -17.87 1.06
CA LEU A 168 -5.70 -16.63 1.46
C LEU A 168 -6.60 -15.75 2.35
N VAL A 169 -7.88 -15.59 1.97
CA VAL A 169 -8.87 -14.87 2.78
C VAL A 169 -9.01 -15.52 4.16
N LYS A 170 -9.17 -16.85 4.22
CA LYS A 170 -9.28 -17.59 5.48
C LYS A 170 -8.07 -17.36 6.38
N MET A 171 -6.86 -17.43 5.83
CA MET A 171 -5.61 -17.27 6.58
C MET A 171 -5.34 -15.82 7.01
N SER A 172 -6.07 -14.86 6.43
CA SER A 172 -5.87 -13.43 6.70
C SER A 172 -6.90 -12.84 7.66
N THR A 173 -7.77 -13.68 8.23
CA THR A 173 -8.68 -13.27 9.29
C THR A 173 -7.88 -12.88 10.54
N PRO A 174 -8.32 -11.86 11.32
CA PRO A 174 -7.59 -11.39 12.51
C PRO A 174 -7.21 -12.51 13.50
N GLU A 175 -8.07 -13.51 13.63
CA GLU A 175 -7.86 -14.67 14.50
C GLU A 175 -6.75 -15.63 14.01
N LYS A 176 -6.51 -15.68 12.70
CA LYS A 176 -5.50 -16.53 12.05
C LYS A 176 -4.17 -15.82 11.86
N LEU A 177 -4.14 -14.49 11.92
CA LEU A 177 -2.91 -13.73 11.86
C LEU A 177 -2.06 -14.02 13.11
N ARG A 178 -0.76 -14.26 12.88
CA ARG A 178 0.21 -14.54 13.95
C ARG A 178 0.24 -13.44 15.02
N ASN A 179 -0.02 -12.19 14.62
CA ASN A 179 -0.09 -11.05 15.51
C ASN A 179 -1.55 -10.63 15.62
N GLN A 180 -2.15 -10.87 16.78
CA GLN A 180 -3.49 -10.38 17.11
C GLN A 180 -3.37 -8.91 17.52
N ALA A 181 -3.37 -8.02 16.53
CA ALA A 181 -3.42 -6.58 16.78
C ALA A 181 -4.87 -6.16 17.07
N GLU A 182 -5.05 -5.16 17.92
CA GLU A 182 -6.38 -4.58 18.12
C GLU A 182 -6.82 -3.72 16.94
N VAL A 183 -5.88 -3.11 16.21
CA VAL A 183 -6.13 -2.34 14.99
C VAL A 183 -5.42 -2.99 13.81
N GLY A 184 -6.11 -3.14 12.68
CA GLY A 184 -5.53 -3.77 11.50
C GLY A 184 -6.34 -3.58 10.23
N LEU A 185 -5.82 -4.15 9.13
CA LEU A 185 -6.46 -4.18 7.82
C LEU A 185 -7.30 -5.45 7.66
N VAL A 186 -8.34 -5.35 6.84
CA VAL A 186 -9.08 -6.52 6.36
C VAL A 186 -8.59 -6.89 4.97
N TYR A 187 -8.17 -8.14 4.81
CA TYR A 187 -7.69 -8.68 3.54
C TYR A 187 -8.76 -9.59 2.93
N ASP A 188 -9.73 -8.96 2.28
CA ASP A 188 -10.88 -9.63 1.65
C ASP A 188 -10.53 -10.27 0.29
N GLU A 189 -11.53 -10.88 -0.36
CA GLU A 189 -11.35 -11.52 -1.67
C GLU A 189 -10.80 -10.54 -2.71
N ALA A 190 -11.33 -9.34 -2.75
CA ALA A 190 -10.94 -8.33 -3.74
C ALA A 190 -9.51 -7.83 -3.51
N TYR A 191 -9.08 -7.68 -2.24
CA TYR A 191 -7.68 -7.45 -1.89
C TYR A 191 -6.78 -8.56 -2.45
N TRP A 192 -7.08 -9.82 -2.13
CA TRP A 192 -6.22 -10.93 -2.54
C TRP A 192 -6.18 -11.12 -4.05
N ARG A 193 -7.32 -10.99 -4.74
CA ARG A 193 -7.39 -10.99 -6.21
C ARG A 193 -6.51 -9.90 -6.82
N TYR A 194 -6.57 -8.68 -6.31
CA TYR A 194 -5.71 -7.60 -6.76
C TYR A 194 -4.23 -7.93 -6.48
N THR A 195 -3.89 -8.31 -5.25
CA THR A 195 -2.50 -8.54 -4.82
C THR A 195 -1.81 -9.69 -5.55
N ILE A 196 -2.50 -10.81 -5.82
CA ILE A 196 -1.85 -11.99 -6.43
C ILE A 196 -2.00 -12.06 -7.95
N HIS A 197 -2.84 -11.20 -8.55
CA HIS A 197 -3.18 -11.26 -9.97
C HIS A 197 -3.28 -9.87 -10.59
N GLY A 198 -4.24 -9.04 -10.17
CA GLY A 198 -4.57 -7.78 -10.84
C GLY A 198 -3.39 -6.80 -10.93
N VAL A 199 -2.62 -6.67 -9.85
CA VAL A 199 -1.43 -5.82 -9.79
C VAL A 199 -0.34 -6.26 -10.78
N ILE A 200 -0.31 -7.55 -11.13
CA ILE A 200 0.71 -8.17 -12.00
C ILE A 200 0.29 -8.05 -13.46
N GLU A 201 -0.98 -8.29 -13.77
CA GLU A 201 -1.49 -8.18 -15.15
C GLU A 201 -1.35 -6.77 -15.72
N THR A 202 -1.42 -5.76 -14.85
CA THR A 202 -1.29 -4.35 -15.24
C THR A 202 0.08 -3.77 -14.90
N ALA A 203 1.08 -4.60 -14.62
CA ALA A 203 2.44 -4.13 -14.40
C ALA A 203 3.05 -3.66 -15.73
N GLU A 204 3.59 -2.45 -15.73
CA GLU A 204 4.13 -1.80 -16.94
C GLU A 204 5.56 -1.28 -16.72
N SER A 205 5.97 -1.17 -15.47
CA SER A 205 7.31 -0.77 -15.08
C SER A 205 8.06 -1.96 -14.51
N LYS A 206 9.37 -2.05 -14.80
CA LYS A 206 10.26 -2.99 -14.09
C LYS A 206 10.35 -2.71 -12.58
N PHE A 207 9.92 -1.52 -12.16
CA PHE A 207 9.82 -1.09 -10.76
C PHE A 207 8.42 -1.28 -10.15
N ASP A 208 7.47 -1.83 -10.92
CA ASP A 208 6.25 -2.36 -10.31
C ASP A 208 6.61 -3.55 -9.41
N ILE A 209 5.84 -3.70 -8.32
CA ILE A 209 6.10 -4.75 -7.33
C ILE A 209 6.03 -6.11 -8.03
N SER A 210 7.15 -6.84 -8.01
CA SER A 210 7.21 -8.18 -8.58
C SER A 210 6.47 -9.19 -7.70
N ARG A 211 6.09 -10.33 -8.28
CA ARG A 211 5.40 -11.39 -7.54
C ARG A 211 6.38 -12.20 -6.69
N GLU A 212 6.71 -11.69 -5.50
CA GLU A 212 7.53 -12.42 -4.53
C GLU A 212 6.72 -13.25 -3.55
N SER A 213 5.40 -13.03 -3.48
CA SER A 213 4.52 -13.84 -2.63
C SER A 213 4.56 -15.31 -3.05
N ARG A 214 4.86 -16.18 -2.08
CA ARG A 214 4.79 -17.63 -2.20
C ARG A 214 3.87 -18.16 -1.11
N ILE A 215 3.08 -19.17 -1.45
CA ILE A 215 2.23 -19.90 -0.51
C ILE A 215 2.65 -21.36 -0.47
N ILE A 216 2.32 -22.01 0.64
CA ILE A 216 2.46 -23.46 0.85
C ILE A 216 1.22 -24.15 0.30
#